data_AF-A0A1U9JXR9-F1
#
_entry.id   AF-A0A1U9JXR9-F1
#
_cell.length_a   1.000
_cell.length_b   1.000
_cell.length_c   1.000
_cell.angle_alpha   90.00
_cell.angle_beta   90.00
_cell.angle_gamma   90.00
#
_symmetry.space_group_name_H-M   'P 1'
#
loop_
_entity.id
_entity.type
_entity.pdbx_description
1 polymer ?
#
loop_
_entity_poly.entity_id
_entity_poly.type
_entity_poly.pdbx_seq_one_letter_code
_entity_poly.pdbx_strand_id
1 'polypeptide(L)'
;MAKYKIAHVREQGQQMIIAPLDSSFHNKSQQAQREFMSAFQLAASSAGLAGSVVLIWKHGNTVHFMAPQQWHPFFRSPGIYQMVIASINKELTIRA
;
A
#
# COMPACT_ATOMS: atom_id res chain seq x y z
N MET A 1 9.08 2.44 -16.30
CA MET A 1 8.08 1.61 -15.59
C MET A 1 8.71 1.14 -14.29
N ALA A 2 7.99 1.25 -13.18
CA ALA A 2 8.47 0.81 -11.87
C ALA A 2 7.68 -0.41 -11.41
N LYS A 3 8.37 -1.40 -10.83
CA LYS A 3 7.76 -2.61 -10.27
C LYS A 3 7.67 -2.48 -8.76
N TYR A 4 6.50 -2.81 -8.22
CA TYR A 4 6.21 -2.75 -6.79
C TYR A 4 5.76 -4.13 -6.31
N LYS A 5 6.40 -4.61 -5.25
CA LYS A 5 5.93 -5.80 -4.53
C LYS A 5 4.70 -5.42 -3.72
N ILE A 6 3.65 -6.23 -3.80
CA ILE A 6 2.39 -5.98 -3.10
C ILE A 6 1.91 -7.24 -2.37
N ALA A 7 1.23 -7.02 -1.25
CA ALA A 7 0.42 -8.02 -0.59
C ALA A 7 -1.05 -7.82 -1.01
N HIS A 8 -1.60 -8.77 -1.75
CA HIS A 8 -3.04 -8.80 -2.05
C HIS A 8 -3.71 -9.75 -1.06
N VAL A 9 -4.43 -9.20 -0.09
CA VAL A 9 -5.01 -9.93 1.04
C VAL A 9 -6.51 -9.76 1.09
N ARG A 10 -7.20 -10.77 1.63
CA ARG A 10 -8.62 -10.71 1.91
C ARG A 10 -8.83 -10.73 3.41
N GLU A 11 -9.31 -9.62 3.97
CA GLU A 11 -9.53 -9.47 5.41
C GLU A 11 -11.00 -9.15 5.66
N GLN A 12 -11.66 -9.91 6.54
CA GLN A 12 -13.10 -9.76 6.86
C GLN A 12 -14.01 -9.62 5.61
N GLY A 13 -13.70 -10.35 4.54
CA GLY A 13 -14.45 -10.33 3.29
C GLY A 13 -14.10 -9.19 2.34
N GLN A 14 -13.24 -8.25 2.74
CA GLN A 14 -12.77 -7.13 1.91
C GLN A 14 -11.40 -7.43 1.30
N GLN A 15 -11.22 -7.09 0.02
CA GLN A 15 -9.94 -7.22 -0.67
C GLN A 15 -9.11 -5.95 -0.46
N MET A 16 -7.84 -6.14 -0.10
CA MET A 16 -6.89 -5.05 0.14
C MET A 16 -5.62 -5.29 -0.68
N ILE A 17 -5.13 -4.23 -1.31
CA ILE A 17 -3.89 -4.24 -2.08
C ILE A 17 -2.88 -3.39 -1.31
N ILE A 18 -2.02 -4.03 -0.52
CA ILE A 18 -1.11 -3.34 0.37
C ILE A 18 0.27 -3.25 -0.30
N ALA A 19 0.75 -2.03 -0.51
CA ALA A 19 2.03 -1.75 -1.13
C ALA A 19 3.02 -1.18 -0.10
N PRO A 20 3.99 -1.99 0.35
CA PRO A 20 5.12 -1.47 1.11
C PRO A 20 6.00 -0.58 0.22
N LEU A 21 6.23 0.65 0.66
CA LEU A 21 7.08 1.63 -0.01
C LEU A 21 8.34 1.94 0.83
N ASP A 22 9.35 2.48 0.15
CA ASP A 22 10.56 2.96 0.80
C ASP A 22 10.33 4.25 1.61
N SER A 23 11.20 4.48 2.60
CA SER A 23 11.20 5.67 3.46
C SER A 23 11.22 7.00 2.69
N SER A 24 11.82 7.05 1.48
CA SER A 24 11.82 8.23 0.61
C SER A 24 10.42 8.71 0.21
N PHE A 25 9.42 7.84 0.25
CA PHE A 25 8.02 8.21 0.01
C PHE A 25 7.49 9.21 1.05
N HIS A 26 8.01 9.16 2.28
CA HIS A 26 7.66 10.10 3.34
C HIS A 26 7.95 11.56 2.95
N ASN A 27 9.03 11.78 2.19
CA ASN A 27 9.50 13.12 1.82
C ASN A 27 8.70 13.75 0.67
N LYS A 28 7.76 13.01 0.06
CA LYS A 28 6.88 13.55 -0.97
C LYS A 28 5.88 14.52 -0.36
N SER A 29 5.50 15.55 -1.11
CA SER A 29 4.39 16.43 -0.72
C SER A 29 3.09 15.63 -0.59
N GLN A 30 2.15 16.09 0.23
CA GLN A 30 0.86 15.41 0.39
C GLN A 30 0.11 15.28 -0.95
N GLN A 31 0.26 16.26 -1.86
CA GLN A 31 -0.30 16.17 -3.20
C GLN A 31 0.34 15.04 -3.99
N ALA A 32 1.67 14.97 -4.05
CA ALA A 32 2.38 13.90 -4.76
C ALA A 32 2.10 12.51 -4.18
N GLN A 33 1.89 12.41 -2.86
CA GLN A 33 1.46 11.19 -2.19
C GLN A 33 0.07 10.74 -2.62
N ARG A 34 -0.91 11.66 -2.71
CA ARG A 34 -2.25 11.37 -3.20
C ARG A 34 -2.26 10.98 -4.68
N GLU A 35 -1.54 11.72 -5.51
CA GLU A 35 -1.37 11.41 -6.94
C GLU A 35 -0.76 10.02 -7.13
N PHE A 36 0.27 9.69 -6.34
CA PHE A 36 0.88 8.36 -6.36
C PHE A 36 -0.12 7.27 -5.97
N MET A 37 -0.93 7.48 -4.91
CA MET A 37 -1.98 6.54 -4.51
C MET A 37 -3.04 6.34 -5.61
N SER A 38 -3.48 7.42 -6.27
CA SER A 38 -4.42 7.34 -7.39
C SER A 38 -3.83 6.59 -8.59
N ALA A 39 -2.58 6.86 -8.96
CA ALA A 39 -1.89 6.13 -10.04
C ALA A 39 -1.72 4.64 -9.70
N PHE A 40 -1.42 4.33 -8.44
CA PHE A 40 -1.30 2.95 -7.96
C PHE A 40 -2.66 2.22 -8.04
N GLN A 41 -3.74 2.86 -7.60
CA GLN A 41 -5.09 2.30 -7.70
C GLN A 41 -5.48 2.03 -9.15
N LEU A 42 -5.21 2.98 -10.06
CA LEU A 42 -5.47 2.79 -11.48
C LEU A 42 -4.69 1.60 -12.05
N ALA A 43 -3.39 1.52 -11.76
CA ALA A 43 -2.56 0.41 -12.21
C ALA A 43 -3.05 -0.94 -11.67
N ALA A 44 -3.45 -0.99 -10.40
CA ALA A 44 -3.97 -2.21 -9.79
C ALA A 44 -5.30 -2.65 -10.43
N SER A 45 -6.21 -1.70 -10.68
CA SER A 45 -7.45 -1.96 -11.39
C SER A 45 -7.22 -2.42 -12.83
N SER A 46 -6.29 -1.80 -13.56
CA SER A 46 -5.89 -2.26 -14.91
C SER A 46 -5.24 -3.64 -14.92
N ALA A 47 -4.62 -4.06 -13.81
CA ALA A 47 -4.08 -5.40 -13.63
C ALA A 47 -5.14 -6.42 -13.15
N GLY A 48 -6.41 -6.02 -13.04
CA GLY A 48 -7.52 -6.88 -12.62
C GLY A 48 -7.49 -7.23 -11.12
N LEU A 49 -6.77 -6.46 -10.30
CA LEU A 49 -6.75 -6.65 -8.85
C LEU A 49 -8.00 -6.00 -8.23
N ALA A 50 -8.71 -6.79 -7.43
CA ALA A 50 -9.86 -6.30 -6.68
C ALA A 50 -9.42 -5.66 -5.37
N GLY A 51 -10.14 -4.63 -4.92
CA GLY A 51 -9.90 -3.99 -3.64
C GLY A 51 -9.32 -2.58 -3.73
N SER A 52 -9.09 -1.97 -2.57
CA SER A 52 -8.48 -0.64 -2.48
C SER A 52 -7.00 -0.74 -2.15
N VAL A 53 -6.23 0.17 -2.73
CA VAL A 53 -4.81 0.31 -2.48
C VAL A 53 -4.58 0.94 -1.11
N VAL A 54 -3.65 0.34 -0.38
CA VAL A 54 -3.08 0.87 0.86
C VAL A 54 -1.60 1.01 0.67
N LEU A 55 -1.07 2.20 0.94
CA LEU A 55 0.37 2.43 0.95
C LEU A 55 0.86 2.37 2.39
N ILE A 56 1.94 1.63 2.64
CA ILE A 56 2.55 1.51 3.97
C ILE A 56 4.05 1.69 3.86
N TRP A 57 4.68 2.43 4.76
CA TRP A 57 6.12 2.63 4.76
C TRP A 57 6.65 2.86 6.17
N LYS A 58 7.95 2.67 6.35
CA LYS A 58 8.64 3.04 7.59
C LYS A 58 9.40 4.35 7.40
N HIS A 59 9.34 5.21 8.41
CA HIS A 59 10.20 6.38 8.53
C HIS A 59 10.72 6.45 9.97
N GLY A 60 12.03 6.22 10.13
CA GLY A 60 12.60 5.91 11.45
C GLY A 60 11.98 4.66 12.06
N ASN A 61 11.58 4.73 13.33
CA ASN A 61 10.93 3.63 14.05
C ASN A 61 9.40 3.61 13.86
N THR A 62 8.84 4.56 13.13
CA THR A 62 7.39 4.70 12.96
C THR A 62 6.92 4.10 11.65
N VAL A 63 5.82 3.37 11.71
CA VAL A 63 5.09 2.88 10.54
C VAL A 63 4.04 3.93 10.17
N HIS A 64 4.07 4.37 8.92
CA HIS A 64 3.10 5.27 8.34
C HIS A 64 2.29 4.55 7.28
N PHE A 65 1.06 5.00 7.07
CA PHE A 65 0.18 4.42 6.05
C PHE A 65 -0.80 5.44 5.48
N MET A 66 -1.25 5.16 4.26
CA MET A 66 -2.40 5.80 3.61
C MET A 66 -3.39 4.69 3.27
N ALA A 67 -4.52 4.69 3.99
CA ALA A 67 -5.57 3.70 3.87
C ALA A 67 -6.95 4.34 4.07
N PRO A 68 -8.03 3.75 3.52
CA PRO A 68 -9.40 4.06 3.91
C PRO A 68 -9.60 4.08 5.43
N GLN A 69 -10.41 5.03 5.93
CA GLN A 69 -10.57 5.28 7.37
C GLN A 69 -11.01 4.05 8.16
N GLN A 70 -11.88 3.21 7.56
CA GLN A 70 -12.39 1.99 8.17
C GLN A 70 -11.28 0.95 8.51
N TRP A 71 -10.12 1.03 7.87
CA TRP A 71 -9.00 0.11 8.10
C TRP A 71 -7.93 0.66 9.03
N HIS A 72 -8.06 1.90 9.51
CA HIS A 72 -7.08 2.51 10.40
C HIS A 72 -6.79 1.68 11.67
N PRO A 73 -7.79 1.06 12.34
CA PRO A 73 -7.52 0.19 13.49
C PRO A 73 -6.62 -1.00 13.14
N PHE A 74 -6.86 -1.66 12.00
CA PHE A 74 -6.06 -2.77 11.51
C PHE A 74 -4.60 -2.33 11.28
N PHE A 75 -4.40 -1.22 10.56
CA PHE A 75 -3.07 -0.70 10.25
C PHE A 75 -2.33 -0.06 11.42
N ARG A 76 -2.98 0.11 12.58
CA ARG A 76 -2.35 0.52 13.85
C ARG A 76 -1.93 -0.67 14.72
N SER A 77 -2.24 -1.90 14.32
CA SER A 77 -1.90 -3.09 15.09
C SER A 77 -0.38 -3.29 15.21
N PRO A 78 0.12 -3.75 16.37
CA PRO A 78 1.52 -4.10 16.53
C PRO A 78 1.96 -5.14 15.48
N GLY A 79 3.17 -4.96 14.93
CA GLY A 79 3.73 -5.91 13.97
C GLY A 79 3.14 -5.85 12.55
N ILE A 80 2.22 -4.92 12.27
CA ILE A 80 1.57 -4.81 10.95
C ILE A 80 2.55 -4.75 9.78
N TYR A 81 3.65 -4.00 9.92
CA TYR A 81 4.64 -3.89 8.85
C TYR A 81 5.30 -5.23 8.54
N GLN A 82 5.66 -6.00 9.57
CA GLN A 82 6.26 -7.32 9.39
C GLN A 82 5.28 -8.31 8.76
N MET A 83 4.01 -8.24 9.19
CA MET A 83 2.93 -9.05 8.62
C MET A 83 2.72 -8.75 7.13
N VAL A 84 2.71 -7.47 6.73
CA VAL A 84 2.60 -7.07 5.32
C VAL A 84 3.78 -7.60 4.50
N ILE A 85 5.02 -7.41 4.99
CA ILE A 85 6.22 -7.89 4.30
C ILE A 85 6.18 -9.42 4.11
N ALA A 86 5.73 -10.17 5.13
CA ALA A 86 5.57 -11.61 5.04
C ALA A 86 4.41 -12.05 4.13
N SER A 87 3.46 -11.17 3.83
CA SER A 87 2.26 -11.46 3.03
C SER A 87 2.37 -11.02 1.57
N ILE A 88 3.54 -10.51 1.15
CA ILE A 88 3.80 -10.15 -0.24
C ILE A 88 3.62 -11.37 -1.13
N ASN A 89 2.73 -11.27 -2.13
CA ASN A 89 2.36 -12.40 -2.97
C ASN A 89 2.18 -12.05 -4.46
N LYS A 90 2.34 -10.78 -4.84
CA LYS A 90 2.22 -10.29 -6.22
C LYS A 90 3.19 -9.14 -6.49
N GLU A 91 3.37 -8.85 -7.78
CA GLU A 91 4.07 -7.66 -8.26
C GLU A 91 3.13 -6.83 -9.14
N LEU A 92 3.17 -5.51 -8.98
CA LEU A 92 2.43 -4.55 -9.79
C LEU A 92 3.40 -3.67 -10.56
N THR A 93 3.15 -3.48 -11.86
CA THR A 93 3.92 -2.55 -12.68
C THR A 93 3.14 -1.25 -12.84
N ILE A 94 3.74 -0.13 -12.45
CA ILE A 94 3.18 1.20 -12.63
C ILE A 94 3.92 1.88 -13.79
N ARG A 95 3.13 2.39 -14.75
CA ARG A 95 3.61 3.27 -15.81
C ARG A 95 3.57 4.69 -15.24
N ALA A 96 4.75 5.28 -15.08
CA ALA A 96 4.91 6.69 -14.74
C ALA A 96 4.55 7.54 -15.96
#